data_AF-A0A964I6C3-F1
#
_entry.id   AF-A0A964I6C3-F1
#
_cell.length_a   1.000
_cell.length_b   1.000
_cell.length_c   1.000
_cell.angle_alpha   90.00
_cell.angle_beta   90.00
_cell.angle_gamma   90.00
#
_symmetry.space_group_name_H-M   'P 1'
#
loop_
_entity.id
_entity.type
_entity.pdbx_description
1 polymer ?
#
loop_
_entity_poly.entity_id
_entity_poly.type
_entity_poly.pdbx_seq_one_letter_code
_entity_poly.pdbx_strand_id
1 'polypeptide(L)'
;MRRSIDDQPMTQSDVPPGDEDATAVSWAIAICDDYDDATPRVVLTVEEAGRQGTGLVAHLSSDSARRLRGAIHDALREAGEEVGR
;
A
#
# COMPACT_ATOMS: atom_id res chain seq x y z
N MET A 1 -3.28 10.50 16.64
CA MET A 1 -4.27 10.81 15.58
C MET A 1 -3.99 9.95 14.35
N ARG A 2 -5.02 9.44 13.66
CA ARG A 2 -4.89 8.75 12.38
C ARG A 2 -5.70 9.45 11.30
N ARG A 3 -5.11 9.66 10.11
CA ARG A 3 -5.77 10.27 8.95
C ARG A 3 -5.51 9.44 7.70
N SER A 4 -6.58 9.06 6.99
CA SER A 4 -6.47 8.43 5.68
C SER A 4 -5.87 9.40 4.65
N ILE A 5 -5.03 8.88 3.75
CA ILE A 5 -4.44 9.59 2.62
C ILE A 5 -5.04 9.09 1.32
N ASP A 6 -5.12 7.77 1.16
CA ASP A 6 -5.70 7.10 0.00
C ASP A 6 -6.20 5.72 0.38
N ASP A 7 -7.20 5.24 -0.36
CA ASP A 7 -7.84 3.94 -0.18
C ASP A 7 -8.26 3.44 -1.55
N GLN A 8 -7.65 2.33 -1.98
CA GLN A 8 -7.94 1.70 -3.26
C GLN A 8 -8.59 0.34 -3.02
N PRO A 9 -9.90 0.21 -3.23
CA PRO A 9 -10.55 -1.07 -3.26
C PRO A 9 -10.14 -1.83 -4.52
N MET A 10 -9.85 -3.12 -4.37
CA MET A 10 -9.63 -4.04 -5.48
C MET A 10 -10.61 -5.21 -5.42
N THR A 11 -10.93 -5.74 -6.59
CA THR A 11 -11.82 -6.87 -6.82
C THR A 11 -11.08 -7.96 -7.60
N GLN A 12 -11.65 -9.16 -7.68
CA GLN A 12 -11.02 -10.25 -8.44
C GLN A 12 -10.83 -9.92 -9.93
N SER A 13 -11.67 -9.05 -10.50
CA SER A 13 -11.53 -8.60 -11.89
C SER A 13 -10.31 -7.71 -12.14
N ASP A 14 -9.69 -7.18 -11.08
CA ASP A 14 -8.49 -6.32 -11.20
C ASP A 14 -7.19 -7.15 -11.22
N VAL A 15 -7.26 -8.45 -10.96
CA VAL A 15 -6.11 -9.36 -11.04
C VAL A 15 -5.87 -9.73 -12.51
N PRO A 16 -4.67 -9.50 -13.05
CA PRO A 16 -4.35 -9.92 -14.41
C PRO A 16 -4.55 -11.43 -14.60
N PRO A 17 -5.11 -11.86 -15.73
CA PRO A 17 -5.30 -13.28 -15.99
C PRO A 17 -3.95 -14.00 -16.15
N GLY A 18 -3.89 -15.26 -15.75
CA GLY A 18 -2.77 -16.16 -16.03
C GLY A 18 -1.79 -16.39 -14.87
N ASP A 19 -2.04 -15.79 -13.71
CA ASP A 19 -1.34 -16.12 -12.47
C ASP A 19 -2.32 -16.74 -11.46
N GLU A 20 -2.16 -18.03 -11.20
CA GLU A 20 -3.05 -18.80 -10.30
C GLU A 20 -2.80 -18.49 -8.82
N ASP A 21 -1.65 -17.91 -8.48
CA ASP A 21 -1.28 -17.51 -7.11
C ASP A 21 -1.65 -16.05 -6.83
N ALA A 22 -1.97 -15.27 -7.85
CA ALA A 22 -2.31 -13.86 -7.70
C ALA A 22 -3.66 -13.69 -6.98
N THR A 23 -3.61 -12.94 -5.88
CA THR A 23 -4.77 -12.64 -5.05
C THR A 23 -5.16 -11.17 -5.20
N ALA A 24 -6.45 -10.89 -5.37
CA ALA A 24 -6.94 -9.51 -5.35
C ALA A 24 -6.75 -8.91 -3.97
N VAL A 25 -6.01 -7.81 -3.87
CA VAL A 25 -5.72 -7.15 -2.60
C VAL A 25 -6.08 -5.68 -2.63
N SER A 26 -6.98 -5.24 -1.77
CA SER A 26 -7.21 -3.82 -1.53
C SER A 26 -6.06 -3.25 -0.70
N TRP A 27 -5.71 -1.99 -0.91
CA TRP A 27 -4.69 -1.31 -0.11
C TRP A 27 -5.14 0.07 0.32
N ALA A 28 -4.63 0.51 1.46
CA ALA A 28 -4.88 1.86 1.98
C ALA A 28 -3.61 2.46 2.58
N ILE A 29 -3.44 3.77 2.39
CA ILE A 29 -2.36 4.57 2.97
C ILE A 29 -2.97 5.55 3.96
N ALA A 30 -2.43 5.56 5.19
CA ALA A 30 -2.75 6.56 6.19
C ALA A 30 -1.47 7.15 6.81
N ILE A 31 -1.61 8.27 7.50
CA ILE A 31 -0.61 8.78 8.43
C ILE A 31 -1.13 8.59 9.86
N CYS A 32 -0.27 8.14 10.76
CA CYS A 32 -0.56 8.00 12.18
C CYS A 32 0.60 8.57 12.99
N ASP A 33 0.31 9.27 14.09
CA ASP A 33 1.29 9.74 15.07
C ASP A 33 0.99 9.24 16.49
N ASP A 34 0.05 8.30 16.61
CA ASP A 34 -0.43 7.76 17.89
C ASP A 34 0.51 6.67 18.42
N TYR A 35 1.69 7.11 18.86
CA TYR A 35 2.74 6.26 19.40
C TYR A 35 3.40 6.94 20.60
N ASP A 36 4.04 6.13 21.45
CA ASP A 36 4.75 6.64 22.63
C ASP A 36 5.87 7.63 22.28
N ASP A 37 6.48 7.48 21.09
CA ASP A 37 7.51 8.36 20.57
C ASP A 37 6.98 9.59 19.81
N ALA A 38 5.65 9.72 19.70
CA ALA A 38 4.93 10.73 18.94
C ALA A 38 5.45 10.93 17.49
N THR A 39 6.16 9.96 16.94
CA THR A 39 6.80 10.07 15.62
C THR A 39 5.82 9.63 14.55
N PRO A 40 5.45 10.49 13.58
CA PRO A 40 4.52 10.10 12.53
C PRO A 40 5.06 8.97 11.65
N ARG A 41 4.21 7.98 11.36
CA ARG A 41 4.49 6.82 10.51
C ARG A 41 3.45 6.73 9.40
N VAL A 42 3.91 6.31 8.22
CA VAL A 42 3.02 5.92 7.12
C VAL A 42 2.46 4.55 7.45
N VAL A 43 1.14 4.41 7.45
CA VAL A 43 0.45 3.14 7.69
C VAL A 43 0.00 2.59 6.33
N LEU A 44 0.56 1.45 5.94
CA LEU A 44 0.13 0.68 4.77
C LEU A 44 -0.73 -0.48 5.26
N THR A 45 -1.98 -0.50 4.84
CA THR A 45 -2.89 -1.65 5.02
C THR A 45 -3.01 -2.38 3.69
N VAL A 46 -2.91 -3.71 3.72
CA VAL A 46 -3.15 -4.59 2.57
C VAL A 46 -4.10 -5.70 3.01
N GLU A 47 -5.25 -5.82 2.35
CA GLU A 47 -6.28 -6.81 2.70
C GLU A 47 -6.73 -7.58 1.46
N GLU A 48 -6.93 -8.89 1.62
CA GLU A 48 -7.54 -9.72 0.57
C GLU A 48 -8.97 -9.24 0.27
N ALA A 49 -9.32 -9.15 -1.01
CA ALA A 49 -10.63 -8.70 -1.45
C ALA A 49 -11.74 -9.58 -0.85
N GLY A 50 -12.76 -8.94 -0.26
CA GLY A 50 -13.86 -9.63 0.41
C GLY A 50 -13.53 -10.16 1.82
N ARG A 51 -12.32 -9.93 2.34
CA ARG A 51 -11.88 -10.37 3.68
C ARG A 51 -11.35 -9.21 4.53
N GLN A 52 -12.19 -8.19 4.66
CA GLN A 52 -11.87 -6.98 5.43
C GLN A 52 -11.59 -7.31 6.90
N GLY A 53 -10.59 -6.65 7.48
CA GLY A 53 -10.17 -6.82 8.85
C GLY A 53 -9.21 -8.01 9.10
N THR A 54 -8.86 -8.79 8.07
CA THR A 54 -7.91 -9.90 8.20
C THR A 54 -6.57 -9.65 7.51
N GLY A 55 -6.38 -8.46 6.94
CA GLY A 55 -5.15 -8.09 6.25
C GLY A 55 -3.97 -7.78 7.15
N LEU A 56 -2.88 -7.34 6.52
CA LEU A 56 -1.67 -6.89 7.20
C LEU A 56 -1.66 -5.36 7.30
N VAL A 57 -1.15 -4.85 8.43
CA VAL A 57 -1.00 -3.41 8.66
C VAL A 57 0.46 -3.12 9.02
N ALA A 58 1.17 -2.45 8.12
CA ALA A 58 2.56 -2.07 8.27
C ALA A 58 2.67 -0.60 8.70
N HIS A 59 3.43 -0.35 9.76
CA HIS A 59 3.71 1.00 10.27
C HIS A 59 5.13 1.39 9.87
N LEU A 60 5.26 2.13 8.78
CA LEU A 60 6.53 2.45 8.14
C LEU A 60 7.08 3.78 8.67
N SER A 61 8.37 3.77 9.02
CA SER A 61 9.11 5.02 9.19
C SER A 61 9.15 5.79 7.87
N SER A 62 9.46 7.08 7.94
CA SER A 62 9.63 7.91 6.75
C SER A 62 10.69 7.34 5.79
N ASP A 63 11.74 6.70 6.30
CA ASP A 63 12.80 6.12 5.47
C ASP A 63 12.34 4.85 4.76
N SER A 64 11.66 3.93 5.46
CA SER A 64 11.09 2.74 4.84
C SER A 64 10.02 3.11 3.80
N ALA A 65 9.18 4.11 4.09
CA ALA A 65 8.17 4.60 3.15
C ALA A 65 8.80 5.23 1.89
N ARG A 66 9.87 6.02 2.02
CA ARG A 66 10.62 6.55 0.87
C ARG A 66 11.22 5.44 0.02
N ARG A 67 11.76 4.40 0.66
CA ARG A 67 12.32 3.24 -0.05
C ARG A 67 11.26 2.47 -0.81
N LEU A 68 10.09 2.23 -0.21
CA LEU A 68 8.95 1.62 -0.89
C LEU A 68 8.51 2.46 -2.10
N ARG A 69 8.36 3.78 -1.93
CA ARG A 69 8.01 4.69 -3.03
C ARG A 69 9.03 4.62 -4.17
N GLY A 70 10.33 4.61 -3.86
CA GLY A 70 11.39 4.47 -4.85
C GLY A 70 11.31 3.15 -5.63
N ALA A 71 11.05 2.04 -4.93
CA ALA A 71 10.89 0.73 -5.58
C ALA A 71 9.69 0.70 -6.53
N ILE A 72 8.55 1.29 -6.14
CA ILE A 72 7.37 1.40 -7.00
C ILE A 72 7.67 2.27 -8.23
N HIS A 73 8.29 3.43 -8.03
CA HIS A 73 8.72 4.31 -9.13
C HIS A 73 9.60 3.56 -10.14
N ASP A 74 10.60 2.82 -9.65
CA ASP A 74 11.52 2.10 -10.52
C ASP A 74 10.82 0.96 -11.28
N ALA A 75 9.87 0.27 -10.64
CA ALA A 75 9.06 -0.76 -11.28
C ALA A 75 8.13 -0.18 -12.37
N LEU A 76 7.50 0.97 -12.13
CA LEU A 76 6.68 1.67 -13.13
C LEU A 76 7.50 2.09 -14.34
N ARG A 77 8.71 2.63 -14.10
CA ARG A 77 9.65 2.97 -15.17
C ARG A 77 10.03 1.75 -16.00
N GLU A 78 10.30 0.61 -15.36
CA GLU A 78 10.62 -0.64 -16.05
C GLU A 78 9.44 -1.17 -16.88
N ALA A 79 8.21 -0.96 -16.41
CA ALA A 79 6.99 -1.28 -17.15
C ALA A 79 6.74 -0.36 -18.36
N GLY A 80 7.56 0.69 -18.56
CA GLY A 80 7.43 1.64 -19.66
C GLY A 80 6.46 2.79 -19.40
N GLU A 81 5.96 2.94 -18.17
CA GLU A 81 5.06 4.01 -17.78
C GLU A 81 5.80 5.36 -17.69
N GLU A 82 5.08 6.45 -17.97
CA GLU A 82 5.58 7.78 -17.64
C GLU A 82 5.51 7.97 -16.13
N VAL A 83 6.68 7.94 -15.48
CA VAL A 83 6.76 8.12 -14.04
C VAL A 83 6.54 9.60 -13.67
N GLY A 84 5.27 9.91 -13.41
CA GLY A 84 4.83 11.08 -12.64
C GLY A 84 5.09 10.90 -11.13
N ARG A 85 4.70 11.91 -10.34
CA ARG A 85 5.10 12.09 -8.93
C ARG A 85 4.99 10.85 -8.04
#